data_AF-A0A2J7TFY6-F1
#
_entry.id   AF-A0A2J7TFY6-F1
#
_cell.length_a   1.000
_cell.length_b   1.000
_cell.length_c   1.000
_cell.angle_alpha   90.00
_cell.angle_beta   90.00
_cell.angle_gamma   90.00
#
_symmetry.space_group_name_H-M   'P 1'
#
loop_
_entity.id
_entity.type
_entity.pdbx_description
1 polymer ?
#
loop_
_entity_poly.entity_id
_entity_poly.type
_entity_poly.pdbx_seq_one_letter_code
_entity_poly.pdbx_strand_id
1 'polypeptide(L)'
;MVANVAGTAAAQTNVAQPAIKIENIRVLVVQNLGAADEAVEALLKGNIFTVLRVETPASKATHQEFNTEATSIAGVVGRAIYGKAEYEEIHTIRVQFLRRSGSPVKSSILDTVDFRKSPKGDFELHAT
;
A
#
# COMPACT_ATOMS: atom_id res chain seq x y z
N MET A 1 -40.49 32.77 -32.78
CA MET A 1 -39.08 32.34 -32.74
C MET A 1 -38.63 32.36 -31.29
N VAL A 2 -38.32 31.19 -30.75
CA VAL A 2 -38.04 30.99 -29.32
C VAL A 2 -36.57 31.29 -29.04
N ALA A 3 -36.29 32.20 -28.10
CA ALA A 3 -34.94 32.54 -27.68
C ALA A 3 -34.38 31.43 -26.78
N ASN A 4 -33.22 30.91 -27.16
CA ASN A 4 -32.51 29.82 -26.54
C ASN A 4 -31.91 30.27 -25.20
N VAL A 5 -32.23 29.57 -24.11
CA VAL A 5 -31.72 29.85 -22.76
C VAL A 5 -30.31 29.27 -22.65
N ALA A 6 -29.29 30.14 -22.61
CA ALA A 6 -27.92 29.73 -22.32
C ALA A 6 -27.81 29.39 -20.83
N GLY A 7 -27.78 28.09 -20.52
CA GLY A 7 -27.47 27.58 -19.18
C GLY A 7 -26.02 27.89 -18.83
N THR A 8 -25.83 28.61 -17.72
CA THR A 8 -24.55 28.79 -17.04
C THR A 8 -23.96 27.44 -16.67
N ALA A 9 -22.84 27.08 -17.28
CA ALA A 9 -22.02 25.94 -16.88
C ALA A 9 -21.44 26.22 -15.49
N ALA A 10 -21.83 25.42 -14.51
CA ALA A 10 -21.22 25.42 -13.19
C ALA A 10 -19.74 25.05 -13.33
N ALA A 11 -18.86 25.95 -12.89
CA ALA A 11 -17.45 25.66 -12.74
C ALA A 11 -17.30 24.46 -11.79
N GLN A 12 -16.94 23.31 -12.35
CA GLN A 12 -16.39 22.21 -11.58
C GLN A 12 -15.05 22.69 -11.03
N THR A 13 -15.04 23.16 -9.79
CA THR A 13 -13.82 23.23 -8.98
C THR A 13 -13.27 21.82 -8.90
N ASN A 14 -12.39 21.49 -9.83
CA ASN A 14 -11.56 20.30 -9.79
C ASN A 14 -10.60 20.52 -8.62
N VAL A 15 -11.07 20.16 -7.41
CA VAL A 15 -10.25 20.15 -6.22
C VAL A 15 -9.17 19.12 -6.52
N ALA A 16 -7.97 19.59 -6.84
CA ALA A 16 -6.85 18.72 -7.17
C ALA A 16 -6.68 17.73 -6.01
N GLN A 17 -7.08 16.48 -6.23
CA GLN A 17 -6.86 15.41 -5.27
C GLN A 17 -5.35 15.34 -5.07
N PRO A 18 -4.84 15.45 -3.83
CA PRO A 18 -3.41 15.34 -3.58
C PRO A 18 -2.91 14.03 -4.17
N ALA A 19 -1.92 14.12 -5.06
CA ALA A 19 -1.35 12.94 -5.71
C ALA A 19 -0.77 12.02 -4.64
N ILE A 20 -1.30 10.80 -4.56
CA ILE A 20 -0.89 9.78 -3.60
C ILE A 20 0.57 9.42 -3.89
N LYS A 21 1.45 9.66 -2.92
CA LYS A 21 2.90 9.47 -3.06
C LYS A 21 3.33 8.06 -2.65
N ILE A 22 2.79 7.05 -3.34
CA ILE A 22 3.07 5.63 -3.10
C ILE A 22 4.58 5.35 -3.15
N GLU A 23 5.27 5.97 -4.11
CA GLU A 23 6.72 5.85 -4.30
C GLU A 23 7.52 6.22 -3.05
N ASN A 24 7.18 7.33 -2.40
CA ASN A 24 7.88 7.78 -1.20
C ASN A 24 7.73 6.77 -0.06
N ILE A 25 6.55 6.15 0.07
CA ILE A 25 6.29 5.12 1.07
C ILE A 25 7.11 3.86 0.75
N ARG A 26 7.20 3.46 -0.53
CA ARG A 26 8.06 2.34 -0.95
C ARG A 26 9.51 2.57 -0.53
N VAL A 27 10.06 3.75 -0.83
CA VAL A 27 11.45 4.10 -0.49
C VAL A 27 11.69 4.02 1.03
N LEU A 28 10.74 4.50 1.84
CA LEU A 28 10.84 4.38 3.31
C LEU A 28 10.87 2.93 3.77
N VAL A 29 10.07 2.06 3.14
CA VAL A 29 10.06 0.62 3.44
C VAL A 29 11.38 -0.04 3.05
N VAL A 30 11.89 0.23 1.84
CA VAL A 30 13.20 -0.27 1.37
C VAL A 30 14.31 0.11 2.36
N GLN A 31 14.36 1.38 2.76
CA GLN A 31 15.33 1.89 3.74
C GLN A 31 15.21 1.21 5.10
N ASN A 32 13.99 1.02 5.60
CA ASN A 32 13.75 0.36 6.87
C ASN A 32 14.18 -1.11 6.88
N LEU A 33 14.03 -1.81 5.75
CA LEU A 33 14.42 -3.22 5.63
C LEU A 33 15.89 -3.41 5.29
N GLY A 34 16.61 -2.36 4.85
CA GLY A 34 17.95 -2.51 4.27
C GLY A 34 17.94 -3.38 3.01
N ALA A 35 16.81 -3.40 2.29
CA ALA A 35 16.61 -4.25 1.12
C ALA A 35 17.11 -3.56 -0.16
N ALA A 36 17.26 -4.33 -1.24
CA ALA A 36 17.43 -3.77 -2.58
C ALA A 36 16.11 -3.12 -3.06
N ASP A 37 16.19 -2.10 -3.92
CA ASP A 37 15.02 -1.32 -4.36
C ASP A 37 13.99 -2.20 -5.10
N GLU A 38 14.45 -3.14 -5.92
CA GLU A 38 13.62 -4.09 -6.65
C GLU A 38 12.97 -5.16 -5.76
N ALA A 39 13.33 -5.20 -4.48
CA ALA A 39 12.89 -6.22 -3.54
C ALA A 39 11.61 -5.80 -2.79
N VAL A 40 11.13 -4.58 -3.02
CA VAL A 40 9.89 -4.05 -2.46
C VAL A 40 9.11 -3.36 -3.58
N GLU A 41 7.81 -3.63 -3.68
CA GLU A 41 6.90 -2.86 -4.52
C GLU A 41 5.74 -2.37 -3.66
N ALA A 42 5.16 -1.24 -4.04
CA ALA A 42 4.01 -0.68 -3.34
C ALA A 42 2.93 -0.31 -4.36
N LEU A 43 1.69 -0.63 -4.03
CA LEU A 43 0.52 -0.35 -4.87
C LEU A 43 -0.69 -0.04 -4.00
N LEU A 44 -1.56 0.81 -4.52
CA LEU A 44 -2.82 1.15 -3.88
C LEU A 44 -3.96 0.69 -4.78
N LYS A 45 -4.87 -0.13 -4.26
CA LYS A 45 -6.07 -0.58 -4.96
C LYS A 45 -7.28 -0.39 -4.06
N GLY A 46 -8.11 0.61 -4.38
CA GLY A 46 -9.21 1.02 -3.51
C GLY A 46 -8.68 1.45 -2.15
N ASN A 47 -9.23 0.86 -1.08
CA ASN A 47 -8.85 1.14 0.31
C ASN A 47 -7.69 0.27 0.84
N ILE A 48 -7.02 -0.49 -0.02
CA ILE A 48 -5.95 -1.41 0.37
C ILE A 48 -4.61 -0.92 -0.18
N PHE A 49 -3.72 -0.54 0.73
CA PHE A 49 -2.32 -0.28 0.43
C PHE A 49 -1.54 -1.58 0.54
N THR A 50 -1.06 -2.10 -0.59
CA THR A 50 -0.32 -3.35 -0.63
C THR A 50 1.17 -3.08 -0.78
N VAL A 51 1.97 -3.66 0.10
CA VAL A 51 3.42 -3.79 -0.04
C VAL A 51 3.74 -5.21 -0.46
N LEU A 52 4.39 -5.37 -1.60
CA LEU A 52 4.90 -6.63 -2.11
C LEU A 52 6.37 -6.75 -1.70
N ARG A 53 6.70 -7.72 -0.86
CA ARG A 53 8.05 -8.06 -0.46
C ARG A 53 8.55 -9.24 -1.30
N VAL A 54 9.50 -8.98 -2.19
CA VAL A 54 10.10 -10.02 -3.02
C VAL A 54 11.19 -10.73 -2.23
N GLU A 55 10.92 -12.00 -1.95
CA GLU A 55 11.83 -12.90 -1.27
C GLU A 55 12.73 -13.64 -2.25
N THR A 56 13.93 -13.97 -1.78
CA THR A 56 14.86 -14.78 -2.56
C THR A 56 14.33 -16.21 -2.71
N PRO A 57 14.66 -16.93 -3.80
CA PRO A 57 14.22 -18.30 -4.03
C PRO A 57 14.59 -19.29 -2.90
N ALA A 58 15.65 -19.00 -2.14
CA ALA A 58 16.12 -19.82 -1.02
C ALA A 58 15.43 -19.52 0.33
N SER A 59 14.55 -18.51 0.40
CA SER A 59 13.87 -18.14 1.64
C SER A 59 13.03 -19.31 2.16
N LYS A 60 13.36 -19.80 3.36
CA LYS A 60 12.61 -20.82 4.11
C LYS A 60 11.89 -20.22 5.32
N ALA A 61 11.58 -18.93 5.25
CA ALA A 61 10.94 -18.21 6.33
C ALA A 61 9.59 -18.86 6.70
N THR A 62 9.35 -18.90 8.00
CA THR A 62 8.13 -19.36 8.64
C THR A 62 7.09 -18.23 8.67
N HIS A 63 5.82 -18.59 8.89
CA HIS A 63 4.75 -17.60 9.07
C HIS A 63 5.05 -16.60 10.19
N GLN A 64 5.70 -17.03 11.27
CA GLN A 64 6.08 -16.13 12.37
C GLN A 64 7.14 -15.10 11.94
N GLU A 65 8.10 -15.50 11.13
CA GLU A 65 9.11 -14.59 10.56
C GLU A 65 8.45 -13.59 9.60
N PHE A 66 7.53 -14.05 8.75
CA PHE A 66 6.74 -13.17 7.88
C PHE A 66 5.90 -12.17 8.67
N ASN A 67 5.21 -12.59 9.74
CA ASN A 67 4.45 -11.68 10.59
C ASN A 67 5.33 -10.62 11.26
N THR A 68 6.54 -10.99 11.67
CA THR A 68 7.49 -10.06 12.31
C THR A 68 7.95 -8.99 11.32
N GLU A 69 8.35 -9.39 10.12
CA GLU A 69 8.75 -8.45 9.06
C GLU A 69 7.56 -7.60 8.58
N ALA A 70 6.39 -8.21 8.40
CA ALA A 70 5.17 -7.51 8.01
C ALA A 70 4.75 -6.46 9.03
N THR A 71 4.91 -6.73 10.33
CA THR A 71 4.64 -5.76 11.40
C THR A 71 5.57 -4.56 11.31
N SER A 72 6.85 -4.78 11.02
CA SER A 72 7.83 -3.71 10.79
C SER A 72 7.43 -2.86 9.58
N ILE A 73 7.10 -3.50 8.45
CA ILE A 73 6.64 -2.83 7.22
C ILE A 73 5.37 -2.02 7.48
N ALA A 74 4.35 -2.62 8.08
CA ALA A 74 3.09 -1.96 8.39
C ALA A 74 3.28 -0.78 9.35
N GLY A 75 4.20 -0.85 10.30
CA GLY A 75 4.55 0.26 11.17
C GLY A 75 5.21 1.44 10.43
N VAL A 76 6.03 1.18 9.40
CA VAL A 76 6.57 2.23 8.52
C VAL A 76 5.46 2.86 7.69
N VAL A 77 4.66 2.04 7.01
CA VAL A 77 3.56 2.51 6.15
C VAL A 77 2.55 3.30 6.98
N GLY A 78 2.11 2.75 8.12
CA GLY A 78 1.17 3.40 9.04
C GLY A 78 1.65 4.78 9.49
N ARG A 79 2.92 4.92 9.91
CA ARG A 79 3.51 6.22 10.25
C ARG A 79 3.59 7.16 9.05
N ALA A 80 3.89 6.64 7.86
CA ALA A 80 4.00 7.44 6.65
C ALA A 80 2.65 8.02 6.19
N ILE A 81 1.54 7.37 6.52
CA ILE A 81 0.18 7.78 6.12
C ILE A 81 -0.65 8.39 7.25
N TYR A 82 -0.21 8.28 8.50
CA TYR A 82 -0.94 8.79 9.65
C TYR A 82 -1.20 10.30 9.55
N GLY A 83 -2.46 10.70 9.77
CA GLY A 83 -2.88 12.11 9.80
C GLY A 83 -2.87 12.83 8.45
N LYS A 84 -2.65 12.11 7.34
CA LYS A 84 -2.57 12.68 6.00
C LYS A 84 -3.86 12.43 5.23
N ALA A 85 -4.50 13.52 4.79
CA ALA A 85 -5.81 13.48 4.13
C ALA A 85 -5.81 12.63 2.85
N GLU A 86 -4.70 12.62 2.11
CA GLU A 86 -4.58 11.84 0.87
C GLU A 86 -4.59 10.32 1.08
N TYR A 87 -4.51 9.84 2.32
CA TYR A 87 -4.48 8.42 2.68
C TYR A 87 -5.63 8.04 3.64
N GLU A 88 -6.61 8.93 3.86
CA GLU A 88 -7.67 8.70 4.86
C GLU A 88 -8.53 7.47 4.53
N GLU A 89 -8.78 7.25 3.24
CA GLU A 89 -9.56 6.12 2.70
C GLU A 89 -8.83 4.77 2.79
N ILE A 90 -7.57 4.74 3.21
CA ILE A 90 -6.85 3.48 3.42
C ILE A 90 -7.33 2.86 4.72
N HIS A 91 -7.94 1.69 4.59
CA HIS A 91 -8.45 0.89 5.71
C HIS A 91 -7.63 -0.37 5.96
N THR A 92 -6.81 -0.78 5.00
CA THR A 92 -5.97 -1.97 5.10
C THR A 92 -4.58 -1.71 4.58
N ILE A 93 -3.57 -2.09 5.36
CA ILE A 93 -2.21 -2.30 4.87
C ILE A 93 -2.05 -3.81 4.68
N ARG A 94 -1.76 -4.24 3.46
CA ARG A 94 -1.50 -5.62 3.12
C ARG A 94 -0.03 -5.80 2.84
N VAL A 95 0.63 -6.74 3.49
CA VAL A 95 1.99 -7.15 3.16
C VAL A 95 1.92 -8.52 2.51
N GLN A 96 2.39 -8.64 1.27
CA GLN A 96 2.48 -9.94 0.59
C GLN A 96 3.93 -10.30 0.39
N PHE A 97 4.32 -11.48 0.83
CA PHE A 97 5.63 -12.05 0.54
C PHE A 97 5.50 -12.91 -0.71
N LEU A 98 6.36 -12.67 -1.69
CA LEU A 98 6.33 -13.38 -2.96
C LEU A 98 7.71 -13.87 -3.34
N ARG A 99 7.73 -15.06 -3.92
CA ARG A 99 8.90 -15.61 -4.61
C ARG A 99 8.75 -15.38 -6.11
N ARG A 100 9.77 -14.76 -6.73
CA ARG A 100 9.86 -14.66 -8.19
C ARG A 100 10.63 -15.84 -8.76
N SER A 101 10.06 -16.48 -9.77
CA SER A 101 10.70 -17.59 -10.49
C SER A 101 11.14 -17.12 -11.88
N GLY A 102 12.32 -16.48 -11.93
CA GLY A 102 12.99 -16.07 -13.17
C GLY A 102 12.27 -15.02 -14.03
N SER A 103 11.06 -14.59 -13.66
CA SER A 103 10.30 -13.54 -14.33
C SER A 103 9.36 -12.85 -13.32
N PRO A 104 9.13 -11.52 -13.43
CA PRO A 104 8.18 -10.79 -12.59
C PRO A 104 6.74 -11.31 -12.71
N VAL A 105 6.40 -11.91 -13.86
CA VAL A 105 5.04 -12.41 -14.16
C VAL A 105 4.80 -13.79 -13.52
N LYS A 106 5.87 -14.50 -13.14
CA LYS A 106 5.81 -15.81 -12.48
C LYS A 106 6.18 -15.65 -11.01
N SER A 107 5.27 -15.06 -10.25
CA SER A 107 5.38 -14.91 -8.79
C SER A 107 4.41 -15.84 -8.08
N SER A 108 4.89 -16.53 -7.04
CA SER A 108 4.04 -17.24 -6.09
C SER A 108 4.00 -16.48 -4.78
N ILE A 109 2.81 -16.27 -4.22
CA ILE A 109 2.66 -15.73 -2.87
C ILE A 109 3.13 -16.80 -1.88
N LEU A 110 4.10 -16.45 -1.05
CA LEU A 110 4.57 -17.26 0.07
C LEU A 110 3.67 -17.05 1.28
N ASP A 111 3.29 -15.81 1.54
CA ASP A 111 2.44 -15.44 2.67
C ASP A 111 1.75 -14.08 2.42
N THR A 112 0.67 -13.82 3.13
CA THR A 112 -0.03 -12.53 3.14
C THR A 112 -0.42 -12.19 4.57
N VAL A 113 -0.06 -10.98 4.98
CA VAL A 113 -0.34 -10.46 6.32
C VAL A 113 -1.11 -9.15 6.17
N ASP A 114 -2.32 -9.11 6.71
CA ASP A 114 -3.19 -7.95 6.65
C ASP A 114 -3.18 -7.20 7.98
N PHE A 115 -3.14 -5.86 7.91
CA PHE A 115 -3.31 -4.96 9.03
C PHE A 115 -4.51 -4.08 8.75
N ARG A 116 -5.50 -4.10 9.64
CA ARG A 116 -6.73 -3.33 9.48
C ARG A 116 -6.70 -2.10 10.37
N LYS A 117 -7.18 -0.98 9.82
CA LYS A 117 -7.32 0.28 10.55
C LYS A 117 -8.40 0.11 11.62
N SER A 118 -8.02 0.29 12.88
CA SER A 118 -8.92 0.31 14.02
C SER A 118 -9.73 1.62 14.03
N PRO A 119 -10.82 1.71 14.81
CA PRO A 119 -11.56 2.96 14.98
C PRO A 119 -10.72 4.12 15.51
N LYS A 120 -9.57 3.84 16.15
CA LYS A 120 -8.62 4.85 16.64
C LYS A 120 -7.68 5.36 15.55
N GLY A 121 -7.69 4.72 14.37
CA GLY A 121 -6.83 5.05 13.23
C GLY A 121 -5.53 4.25 13.17
N ASP A 122 -5.25 3.40 14.16
CA ASP A 122 -4.07 2.53 14.20
C ASP A 122 -4.25 1.30 13.33
N PHE A 123 -3.18 0.79 12.72
CA PHE A 123 -3.23 -0.45 11.95
C PHE A 123 -2.86 -1.64 12.82
N GLU A 124 -3.80 -2.56 13.00
CA GLU A 124 -3.65 -3.73 13.86
C GLU A 124 -3.56 -5.00 13.02
N LEU A 125 -2.65 -5.91 13.41
CA LEU A 125 -2.49 -7.20 12.77
C LEU A 125 -3.82 -7.96 12.79
N HIS A 126 -4.28 -8.34 11.60
CA HIS A 126 -5.45 -9.17 11.41
C HIS A 126 -4.97 -10.52 10.88
N ALA A 127 -4.83 -11.49 11.77
CA ALA A 127 -4.49 -12.86 11.39
C ALA A 127 -5.54 -13.37 10.40
N THR A 128 -5.09 -13.67 9.17
CA THR A 128 -5.87 -14.33 8.13
C THR A 128 -5.89 -15.82 8.31
#